data_AF-A0A529R4A4-F1
#
_entry.id   AF-A0A529R4A4-F1
#
_cell.length_a   1.000
_cell.length_b   1.000
_cell.length_c   1.000
_cell.angle_alpha   90.00
_cell.angle_beta   90.00
_cell.angle_gamma   90.00
#
_symmetry.space_group_name_H-M   'P 1'
#
loop_
_entity.id
_entity.type
_entity.pdbx_description
1 polymer ?
#
loop_
_entity_poly.entity_id
_entity_poly.type
_entity_poly.pdbx_seq_one_letter_code
_entity_poly.pdbx_strand_id
1 'polypeptide(L)' 'AGTGIVVSVVEGVGTAVISDNVIDGAKNGAIIGQRWADPVTGDLTQSTDTGYAHLTVERNKVS' A
#
# COMPACT_ATOMS: atom_id res chain seq x y z
N ALA A 1 -16.66 3.88 -3.38
CA ALA A 1 -15.66 3.47 -2.38
C ALA A 1 -14.30 3.92 -2.87
N GLY A 2 -13.40 4.26 -1.95
CA GLY A 2 -12.09 4.85 -2.25
C GLY A 2 -10.96 3.83 -2.15
N THR A 3 -9.78 4.32 -1.78
CA THR A 3 -8.60 3.54 -1.43
C THR A 3 -8.72 3.03 0.01
N GLY A 4 -8.24 1.81 0.28
CA GLY A 4 -8.26 1.23 1.63
C GLY A 4 -7.22 1.87 2.56
N ILE A 5 -5.95 1.62 2.27
CA ILE A 5 -4.80 2.15 3.02
C ILE A 5 -3.93 2.99 2.08
N VAL A 6 -3.54 4.17 2.55
CA VAL A 6 -2.52 5.00 1.92
C VAL A 6 -1.24 4.89 2.73
N VAL A 7 -0.11 4.67 2.05
CA VAL A 7 1.23 4.63 2.65
C VAL A 7 2.14 5.63 1.98
N SER A 8 2.91 6.38 2.77
CA SER A 8 3.91 7.30 2.22
C SER A 8 5.13 6.53 1.71
N VAL A 9 5.58 6.85 0.50
CA VAL A 9 6.77 6.27 -0.12
C VAL A 9 7.79 7.35 -0.51
N VAL A 10 7.69 8.54 0.08
CA VAL A 10 8.66 9.62 -0.12
C VAL A 10 10.02 9.27 0.51
N GLU A 11 11.09 9.90 0.05
CA GLU A 11 12.42 9.67 0.60
C GLU A 11 12.50 10.13 2.07
N GLY A 12 13.30 9.41 2.86
CA GLY A 12 13.52 9.73 4.27
C GLY A 12 12.42 9.28 5.23
N VAL A 13 11.37 8.61 4.74
CA VAL A 13 10.39 7.94 5.63
C VAL A 13 11.00 6.70 6.27
N GLY A 14 10.53 6.39 7.47
CA GLY A 14 10.93 5.20 8.21
C GLY A 14 10.37 3.91 7.63
N THR A 15 10.82 2.79 8.18
CA THR A 15 10.34 1.46 7.80
C THR A 15 8.89 1.24 8.23
N ALA A 16 8.10 0.62 7.35
CA ALA A 16 6.71 0.25 7.62
C ALA A 16 6.42 -1.18 7.19
N VAL A 17 5.61 -1.87 7.98
CA VAL A 17 5.06 -3.19 7.65
C VAL A 17 3.55 -3.09 7.68
N ILE A 18 2.91 -3.44 6.57
CA ILE A 18 1.45 -3.50 6.46
C ILE A 18 1.10 -4.96 6.16
N SER A 19 0.75 -5.70 7.19
CA SER A 19 0.45 -7.13 7.07
C SER A 19 -0.80 -7.55 7.83
N ASP A 20 -1.38 -8.66 7.37
CA ASP A 20 -2.46 -9.37 8.06
C ASP A 20 -3.75 -8.54 8.23
N ASN A 21 -3.99 -7.59 7.33
CA ASN A 21 -5.21 -6.79 7.28
C ASN A 21 -6.28 -7.43 6.38
N VAL A 22 -7.55 -7.14 6.66
CA VAL A 22 -8.68 -7.40 5.75
C VAL A 22 -9.14 -6.07 5.17
N ILE A 23 -9.13 -5.95 3.84
CA ILE A 23 -9.49 -4.74 3.11
C ILE A 23 -10.62 -5.09 2.15
N ASP A 24 -11.84 -4.68 2.48
CA ASP A 24 -13.05 -5.06 1.74
C ASP A 24 -13.66 -3.84 1.03
N GLY A 25 -14.04 -4.01 -0.24
CA GLY A 25 -14.77 -3.01 -1.01
C GLY A 25 -13.97 -1.79 -1.48
N ALA A 26 -12.64 -1.82 -1.38
CA ALA A 26 -11.76 -0.77 -1.89
C ALA A 26 -11.73 -0.77 -3.42
N LYS A 27 -12.29 0.27 -4.06
CA LYS A 27 -12.43 0.35 -5.53
C LYS A 27 -11.25 1.03 -6.21
N ASN A 28 -10.45 1.78 -5.47
CA ASN A 28 -9.29 2.52 -5.99
C ASN A 28 -7.96 1.94 -5.47
N GLY A 29 -7.93 0.62 -5.24
CA GLY A 29 -6.80 -0.11 -4.67
C GLY A 29 -6.89 -0.31 -3.16
N ALA A 30 -6.46 -1.48 -2.72
CA ALA A 30 -6.42 -1.85 -1.31
C ALA A 30 -5.30 -1.11 -0.56
N ILE A 31 -4.07 -1.10 -1.11
CA ILE A 31 -2.94 -0.37 -0.52
C ILE A 31 -2.23 0.43 -1.62
N ILE A 32 -2.19 1.75 -1.48
CA ILE A 32 -1.57 2.65 -2.46
C ILE A 32 -0.43 3.45 -1.82
N GLY A 33 0.73 3.42 -2.45
CA GLY A 33 1.86 4.28 -2.16
C GLY A 33 1.65 5.68 -2.73
N GLN A 34 1.81 6.70 -1.88
CA GLN A 34 1.69 8.11 -2.25
C GLN A 34 2.96 8.89 -1.98
N ARG A 35 3.21 9.88 -2.83
CA ARG A 35 4.14 10.98 -2.56
C ARG A 35 3.30 12.22 -2.28
N TRP A 36 3.27 12.64 -1.02
CA TRP A 36 2.33 13.65 -0.53
C TRP A 36 0.88 13.28 -0.89
N ALA A 37 0.23 14.01 -1.80
CA ALA A 37 -1.15 13.76 -2.23
C ALA A 37 -1.24 12.93 -3.53
N ASP A 38 -0.12 12.63 -4.18
CA ASP A 38 -0.12 11.99 -5.49
C ASP A 38 0.08 10.47 -5.36
N PRO A 39 -0.82 9.64 -5.91
CA PRO A 39 -0.60 8.20 -6.01
C PRO A 39 0.50 7.90 -7.03
N VAL A 40 1.52 7.16 -6.59
CA VAL A 40 2.69 6.83 -7.42
C VAL A 40 2.89 5.32 -7.63
N THR A 41 1.99 4.50 -7.06
CA THR A 41 2.00 3.04 -7.23
C THR A 41 0.65 2.55 -7.74
N GLY A 42 0.65 1.34 -8.32
CA GLY A 42 -0.55 0.52 -8.36
C GLY A 42 -0.91 -0.03 -6.97
N ASP A 43 -1.86 -0.95 -6.91
CA ASP A 43 -2.20 -1.65 -5.66
C ASP A 43 -1.04 -2.56 -5.22
N LEU A 44 -0.42 -2.21 -4.09
CA LEU A 44 0.73 -2.91 -3.53
C LEU A 44 0.40 -4.32 -3.03
N THR A 45 -0.89 -4.67 -2.88
CA THR A 45 -1.31 -6.05 -2.54
C THR A 45 -1.21 -7.02 -3.72
N GLN A 46 -1.08 -6.51 -4.95
CA GLN A 46 -1.05 -7.31 -6.18
C GLN A 46 0.37 -7.75 -6.59
N SER A 47 1.40 -7.29 -5.87
CA SER A 47 2.80 -7.62 -6.10
C SER A 47 3.43 -8.19 -4.83
N THR A 48 4.35 -9.14 -4.99
CA THR A 48 5.18 -9.64 -3.87
C THR A 48 6.34 -8.73 -3.55
N ASP A 49 6.69 -7.83 -4.48
CA ASP A 49 7.72 -6.81 -4.29
C ASP A 49 7.08 -5.41 -4.43
N THR A 50 7.23 -4.60 -3.40
CA THR A 50 6.69 -3.23 -3.37
C THR A 50 7.57 -2.27 -4.19
N GLY A 51 8.81 -2.65 -4.50
CA GLY A 51 9.84 -1.77 -5.07
C GLY A 51 10.46 -0.80 -4.06
N TYR A 52 10.05 -0.87 -2.79
CA TYR A 52 10.51 0.00 -1.70
C TYR A 52 11.13 -0.84 -0.59
N ALA A 53 12.45 -0.79 -0.44
CA ALA A 53 13.20 -1.62 0.51
C ALA A 53 12.80 -1.42 1.99
N HIS A 54 12.18 -0.29 2.33
CA HIS A 54 11.72 0.04 3.68
C HIS A 54 10.23 -0.31 3.91
N LEU A 55 9.55 -0.90 2.92
CA LEU A 55 8.12 -1.16 2.98
C LEU A 55 7.82 -2.63 2.68
N THR A 56 7.29 -3.33 3.67
CA THR A 56 6.77 -4.68 3.53
C THR A 56 5.24 -4.64 3.45
N VAL A 57 4.68 -5.19 2.38
CA VAL A 57 3.24 -5.38 2.20
C VAL A 57 2.99 -6.86 1.93
N GLU A 58 2.39 -7.57 2.88
CA GLU A 58 2.24 -9.02 2.79
C GLU A 58 1.02 -9.52 3.55
N ARG A 59 0.50 -10.70 3.16
CA ARG A 59 -0.61 -11.38 3.86
C ARG A 59 -1.87 -10.54 4.09
N ASN A 60 -2.09 -9.51 3.27
CA ASN A 60 -3.33 -8.74 3.30
C ASN A 60 -4.40 -9.46 2.47
N LYS A 61 -5.60 -9.61 3.02
CA LYS A 61 -6.75 -10.20 2.32
C LYS A 61 -7.60 -9.09 1.73
N VAL A 62 -7.77 -9.11 0.41
CA VAL A 62 -8.57 -8.12 -0.33
C VAL A 62 -9.81 -8.80 -0.91
N SER A 63 -10.99 -8.18 -0.73
CA SER A 63 -12.27 -8.65 -1.28
C SER A 63 -13.15 -7.53 -1.81
#